data_AF-A0A4R5XR13-F1
#
_entry.id   AF-A0A4R5XR13-F1
#
_cell.length_a   1.000
_cell.length_b   1.000
_cell.length_c   1.000
_cell.angle_alpha   90.00
_cell.angle_beta   90.00
_cell.angle_gamma   90.00
#
_symmetry.space_group_name_H-M   'P 1'
#
loop_
_entity.id
_entity.type
_entity.pdbx_description
1 polymer ?
#
loop_
_entity_poly.entity_id
_entity_poly.type
_entity_poly.pdbx_seq_one_letter_code
_entity_poly.pdbx_strand_id
1 'polypeptide(L)'
;MKEPLIDFIRGSEAVVGCVAWLTDLEVLDELAKIDAALVVQKEDFLRPDLGTEGDHWKAQLRQRYDSIDNPWMRWWFPEPLRSMSTLRLSGIEGVRCVGNHNSERKTASPRMHHKFLVRLRQTAVPGDVVGGLDMADSITLEAESVWTGSFNFTRNATFSFENAVVIHDAAIAHSYFEEFSRVASLSEPLDWTSRWVAPEWRLGT
;
A
#
# COMPACT_ATOMS: atom_id res chain seq x y z
N MET A 1 18.44 8.55 0.72
CA MET A 1 17.12 8.21 0.16
C MET A 1 16.09 7.82 1.23
N LYS A 2 16.48 7.16 2.33
CA LYS A 2 15.56 6.89 3.44
C LYS A 2 14.99 8.16 4.09
N GLU A 3 15.85 9.10 4.50
CA GLU A 3 15.38 10.32 5.19
C GLU A 3 14.34 11.11 4.37
N PRO A 4 14.55 11.38 3.06
CA PRO A 4 13.53 12.12 2.30
C PRO A 4 12.21 11.35 2.12
N LEU A 5 12.22 10.01 2.14
CA LEU A 5 11.00 9.19 2.16
C LEU A 5 10.25 9.36 3.48
N ILE A 6 10.98 9.32 4.60
CA ILE A 6 10.43 9.57 5.94
C ILE A 6 9.85 10.98 6.03
N ASP A 7 10.55 12.00 5.51
CA ASP A 7 10.05 13.37 5.46
C ASP A 7 8.78 13.48 4.62
N PHE A 8 8.71 12.76 3.49
CA PHE A 8 7.50 12.70 2.68
C PHE A 8 6.33 12.11 3.47
N ILE A 9 6.54 11.02 4.21
CA ILE A 9 5.50 10.37 5.04
C ILE A 9 5.06 11.32 6.16
N ARG A 10 5.99 11.87 6.93
CA ARG A 10 5.71 12.81 8.04
C ARG A 10 4.98 14.06 7.59
N GLY A 11 5.24 14.52 6.37
CA GLY A 11 4.55 15.67 5.76
C GLY A 11 3.21 15.34 5.11
N SER A 12 2.69 14.12 5.26
CA SER A 12 1.42 13.68 4.67
C SER A 12 0.34 13.54 5.74
N GLU A 13 -0.88 13.95 5.41
CA GLU A 13 -2.06 13.60 6.21
C GLU A 13 -2.39 12.11 6.08
N ALA A 14 -2.29 11.60 4.85
CA ALA A 14 -2.59 10.23 4.49
C ALA A 14 -1.81 9.81 3.25
N VAL A 15 -1.60 8.50 3.09
CA VAL A 15 -0.96 7.96 1.89
C VAL A 15 -1.59 6.68 1.36
N VAL A 16 -1.49 6.47 0.05
CA VAL A 16 -1.69 5.16 -0.56
C VAL A 16 -0.51 4.79 -1.43
N GLY A 17 -0.24 3.51 -1.65
CA GLY A 17 0.87 3.16 -2.52
C GLY A 17 1.04 1.69 -2.87
N CYS A 18 1.80 1.45 -3.93
CA CYS A 18 2.27 0.12 -4.29
C CYS A 18 3.79 0.09 -4.21
N VAL A 19 4.32 -0.85 -3.44
CA VAL A 19 5.75 -0.95 -3.16
C VAL A 19 6.21 -2.40 -3.26
N ALA A 20 7.23 -2.66 -4.07
CA ALA A 20 7.70 -4.02 -4.28
C ALA A 20 8.15 -4.64 -2.95
N TRP A 21 9.00 -3.93 -2.20
CA TRP A 21 9.50 -4.40 -0.91
C TRP A 21 9.40 -3.31 0.15
N LEU A 22 8.87 -3.70 1.31
CA LEU A 22 8.67 -2.86 2.48
C LEU A 22 9.09 -3.64 3.74
N THR A 23 10.34 -3.46 4.15
CA THR A 23 10.95 -4.16 5.28
C THR A 23 11.70 -3.24 6.24
N ASP A 24 11.85 -1.95 5.90
CA ASP A 24 12.45 -0.98 6.79
C ASP A 24 11.47 -0.64 7.93
N LEU A 25 11.87 -1.00 9.15
CA LEU A 25 11.04 -0.87 10.35
C LEU A 25 10.72 0.59 10.68
N GLU A 26 11.63 1.53 10.40
CA GLU A 26 11.40 2.95 10.67
C GLU A 26 10.39 3.54 9.68
N VAL A 27 10.46 3.13 8.40
CA VAL A 27 9.46 3.52 7.41
C VAL A 27 8.07 3.03 7.83
N LEU A 28 7.97 1.79 8.31
CA LEU A 28 6.71 1.25 8.84
C LEU A 28 6.24 1.99 10.10
N ASP A 29 7.15 2.31 11.02
CA ASP A 29 6.83 3.06 12.24
C ASP A 29 6.29 4.47 11.91
N GLU A 30 6.77 5.12 10.84
CA GLU A 30 6.24 6.41 10.37
C GLU A 30 4.91 6.26 9.62
N LEU A 31 4.76 5.22 8.79
CA LEU A 31 3.49 4.92 8.10
C LEU A 31 2.36 4.64 9.10
N ALA A 32 2.64 3.95 10.20
CA ALA A 32 1.67 3.64 11.25
C ALA A 32 1.16 4.86 12.04
N LYS A 33 1.74 6.05 11.83
CA LYS A 33 1.30 7.29 12.50
C LYS A 33 0.26 8.08 11.70
N ILE A 34 0.00 7.67 10.45
CA ILE A 34 -0.92 8.33 9.54
C ILE A 34 -1.88 7.29 8.94
N ASP A 35 -2.97 7.74 8.35
CA ASP A 35 -3.85 6.84 7.61
C ASP A 35 -3.14 6.35 6.34
N ALA A 36 -3.07 5.04 6.15
CA ALA A 36 -2.35 4.48 5.02
C ALA A 36 -2.94 3.18 4.48
N ALA A 37 -2.92 3.04 3.15
CA ALA A 37 -3.24 1.78 2.48
C ALA A 37 -2.17 1.40 1.45
N LEU A 38 -1.60 0.21 1.59
CA LEU A 38 -0.43 -0.23 0.82
C LEU A 38 -0.69 -1.59 0.17
N VAL A 39 -0.16 -1.77 -1.04
CA VAL A 39 -0.05 -3.09 -1.67
C VAL A 39 1.41 -3.44 -1.86
N VAL A 40 1.83 -4.58 -1.30
CA VAL A 40 3.19 -5.11 -1.43
C VAL A 40 3.27 -6.29 -2.39
N GLN A 41 4.44 -6.53 -2.97
CA GLN A 41 4.63 -7.67 -3.89
C GLN A 41 4.70 -8.96 -3.08
N LYS A 42 3.99 -10.02 -3.50
CA LYS A 42 3.83 -11.27 -2.74
C LYS A 42 5.02 -12.25 -2.84
N GLU A 43 5.71 -12.33 -3.97
CA GLU A 43 6.68 -13.39 -4.24
C GLU A 43 7.91 -13.40 -3.31
N ASP A 44 8.28 -12.23 -2.81
CA ASP A 44 9.52 -11.96 -2.08
C ASP A 44 9.28 -11.17 -0.76
N PHE A 45 8.04 -10.94 -0.30
CA PHE A 45 7.77 -10.01 0.83
C PHE A 45 8.36 -10.47 2.17
N LEU A 46 8.47 -11.77 2.43
CA LEU A 46 9.09 -12.33 3.65
C LEU A 46 10.57 -12.65 3.47
N ARG A 47 11.21 -12.15 2.40
CA ARG A 47 12.66 -12.27 2.24
C ARG A 47 13.35 -11.41 3.31
N PRO A 48 14.29 -11.98 4.10
CA PRO A 48 15.08 -11.20 5.05
C PRO A 48 15.84 -10.05 4.37
N ASP A 49 15.86 -8.90 5.03
CA ASP A 49 16.64 -7.72 4.68
C ASP A 49 18.06 -7.79 5.30
N LEU A 50 18.90 -6.78 5.05
CA LEU A 50 20.27 -6.74 5.53
C LEU A 50 20.34 -6.76 7.07
N GLY A 51 20.86 -7.87 7.61
CA GLY A 51 21.05 -8.07 9.05
C GLY A 51 19.77 -8.41 9.81
N THR A 52 18.73 -8.91 9.13
CA THR A 52 17.42 -9.18 9.75
C THR A 52 16.99 -10.65 9.65
N GLU A 53 17.88 -11.57 10.05
CA GLU A 53 17.62 -13.00 10.01
C GLU A 53 16.91 -13.50 11.27
N GLY A 54 15.94 -14.42 11.11
CA GLY A 54 15.30 -15.15 12.21
C GLY A 54 13.83 -14.79 12.49
N ASP A 55 13.21 -15.57 13.36
CA ASP A 55 11.77 -15.47 13.68
C ASP A 55 11.42 -14.22 14.49
N HIS A 56 12.36 -13.71 15.30
CA HIS A 56 12.16 -12.49 16.07
C HIS A 56 11.95 -11.27 15.18
N TRP A 57 12.74 -11.13 14.11
CA TRP A 57 12.57 -10.04 13.17
C TRP A 57 11.24 -10.13 12.42
N LYS A 58 10.82 -11.34 11.99
CA LYS A 58 9.53 -11.51 11.33
C LYS A 58 8.36 -11.12 12.23
N ALA A 59 8.44 -11.45 13.52
CA ALA A 59 7.44 -11.04 14.49
C ALA A 59 7.39 -9.51 14.64
N GLN A 60 8.55 -8.85 14.70
CA GLN A 60 8.65 -7.39 14.74
C GLN A 60 8.13 -6.71 13.46
N LEU A 61 8.40 -7.30 12.30
CA LEU A 61 7.93 -6.82 11.01
C LEU A 61 6.41 -6.93 10.93
N ARG A 62 5.87 -8.11 11.28
CA ARG A 62 4.43 -8.35 11.34
C ARG A 62 3.72 -7.35 12.24
N GLN A 63 4.23 -7.16 13.46
CA GLN A 63 3.64 -6.23 14.42
C GLN A 63 3.49 -4.82 13.84
N ARG A 64 4.45 -4.37 13.02
CA ARG A 64 4.42 -3.04 12.39
C ARG A 64 3.53 -2.95 11.17
N TYR A 65 3.39 -4.03 10.43
CA TYR A 65 2.37 -4.12 9.38
C TYR A 65 0.96 -4.08 9.99
N ASP A 66 0.74 -4.83 11.07
CA ASP A 66 -0.54 -4.89 11.78
C ASP A 66 -0.90 -3.55 12.44
N SER A 67 0.07 -2.64 12.64
CA SER A 67 -0.17 -1.29 13.18
C SER A 67 -0.49 -0.23 12.13
N ILE A 68 -0.44 -0.55 10.83
CA ILE A 68 -0.83 0.39 9.78
C ILE A 68 -2.35 0.37 9.65
N ASP A 69 -2.98 1.50 10.01
CA ASP A 69 -4.43 1.64 9.96
C ASP A 69 -4.90 2.22 8.62
N ASN A 70 -6.00 1.65 8.13
CA ASN A 70 -6.74 2.18 6.99
C ASN A 70 -8.20 2.36 7.40
N PRO A 71 -8.61 3.59 7.74
CA PRO A 71 -9.98 3.86 8.15
C PRO A 71 -10.94 3.93 6.94
N TRP A 72 -10.43 3.80 5.71
CA TRP A 72 -11.21 4.07 4.52
C TRP A 72 -12.08 2.89 4.10
N MET A 73 -13.32 3.24 3.77
CA MET A 73 -14.23 2.33 3.11
C MET A 73 -13.83 2.18 1.64
N ARG A 74 -13.96 0.96 1.10
CA ARG A 74 -13.54 0.67 -0.29
C ARG A 74 -14.19 1.59 -1.32
N TRP A 75 -15.42 2.04 -1.07
CA TRP A 75 -16.17 2.89 -2.00
C TRP A 75 -15.66 4.35 -2.09
N TRP A 76 -14.76 4.76 -1.19
CA TRP A 76 -14.07 6.07 -1.23
C TRP A 76 -12.87 6.10 -2.18
N PHE A 77 -12.41 4.95 -2.67
CA PHE A 77 -11.32 4.85 -3.62
C PHE A 77 -11.79 5.04 -5.08
N PRO A 78 -10.87 5.34 -6.02
CA PRO A 78 -11.14 5.27 -7.45
C PRO A 78 -11.62 3.89 -7.94
N GLU A 79 -12.15 3.87 -9.18
CA GLU A 79 -12.38 2.62 -9.91
C GLU A 79 -11.06 1.92 -10.24
N PRO A 80 -11.04 0.58 -10.35
CA PRO A 80 -12.17 -0.34 -10.19
C PRO A 80 -12.51 -0.67 -8.72
N LEU A 81 -11.64 -0.29 -7.78
CA LEU A 81 -11.68 -0.78 -6.39
C LEU A 81 -13.03 -0.52 -5.72
N ARG A 82 -13.60 0.68 -5.88
CA ARG A 82 -14.91 1.03 -5.29
C ARG A 82 -16.06 0.13 -5.70
N SER A 83 -15.99 -0.48 -6.89
CA SER A 83 -17.07 -1.29 -7.46
C SER A 83 -16.83 -2.79 -7.31
N MET A 84 -15.75 -3.23 -6.64
CA MET A 84 -15.39 -4.64 -6.48
C MET A 84 -16.28 -5.42 -5.49
N SER A 85 -17.21 -4.76 -4.79
CA SER A 85 -18.15 -5.45 -3.90
C SER A 85 -19.50 -4.76 -3.87
N THR A 86 -20.55 -5.57 -3.75
CA THR A 86 -21.92 -5.09 -3.52
C THR A 86 -22.15 -4.68 -2.06
N LEU A 87 -21.26 -5.06 -1.13
CA LEU A 87 -21.32 -4.67 0.28
C LEU A 87 -20.72 -3.27 0.48
N ARG A 88 -21.58 -2.28 0.74
CA ARG A 88 -21.18 -0.87 0.94
C ARG A 88 -20.28 -0.64 2.15
N LEU A 89 -20.33 -1.50 3.17
CA LEU A 89 -19.57 -1.36 4.42
C LEU A 89 -18.38 -2.31 4.48
N SER A 90 -17.54 -2.31 3.46
CA SER A 90 -16.34 -3.12 3.47
C SER A 90 -15.11 -2.27 3.17
N GLY A 91 -14.21 -2.20 4.14
CA GLY A 91 -12.88 -1.60 3.98
C GLY A 91 -11.91 -2.54 3.27
N ILE A 92 -10.65 -2.14 3.25
CA ILE A 92 -9.50 -2.99 2.92
C ILE A 92 -8.45 -2.81 4.02
N GLU A 93 -7.67 -3.84 4.31
CA GLU A 93 -6.61 -3.78 5.32
C GLU A 93 -5.56 -2.73 4.95
N GLY A 94 -4.87 -2.17 5.97
CA GLY A 94 -3.83 -1.15 5.76
C GLY A 94 -2.66 -1.64 4.91
N VAL A 95 -2.39 -2.95 4.92
CA VAL A 95 -1.47 -3.57 3.97
C VAL A 95 -2.07 -4.84 3.38
N ARG A 96 -1.99 -4.96 2.06
CA ARG A 96 -2.38 -6.14 1.27
C ARG A 96 -1.22 -6.56 0.38
N CYS A 97 -1.31 -7.73 -0.25
CA CYS A 97 -0.29 -8.18 -1.20
C CYS A 97 -0.87 -8.60 -2.54
N VAL A 98 -0.03 -8.55 -3.58
CA VAL A 98 -0.39 -9.01 -4.94
C VAL A 98 0.81 -9.70 -5.56
N GLY A 99 0.57 -10.73 -6.35
CA GLY A 99 1.61 -11.44 -7.08
C GLY A 99 1.27 -12.92 -7.25
N ASN A 100 2.20 -13.66 -7.82
CA ASN A 100 2.06 -15.08 -8.12
C ASN A 100 2.58 -15.98 -6.99
N HIS A 101 2.13 -17.24 -7.01
CA HIS A 101 2.77 -18.28 -6.21
C HIS A 101 4.14 -18.60 -6.79
N ASN A 102 5.20 -18.52 -5.99
CA ASN A 102 6.56 -18.76 -6.49
C ASN A 102 7.43 -19.62 -5.57
N SER A 103 6.87 -20.69 -5.00
CA SER A 103 7.62 -21.62 -4.12
C SER A 103 8.87 -22.23 -4.76
N GLU A 104 8.89 -22.34 -6.09
CA GLU A 104 10.03 -22.84 -6.87
C GLU A 104 11.13 -21.80 -7.16
N ARG A 105 10.95 -20.53 -6.73
CA ARG A 105 11.85 -19.39 -7.02
C ARG A 105 12.17 -19.22 -8.51
N LYS A 106 11.23 -19.59 -9.38
CA LYS A 106 11.33 -19.34 -10.82
C LYS A 106 10.92 -17.90 -11.10
N THR A 107 11.28 -17.37 -12.27
CA THR A 107 10.78 -16.06 -12.68
C THR A 107 9.27 -16.13 -12.87
N ALA A 108 8.49 -15.56 -11.96
CA ALA A 108 7.06 -15.42 -12.09
C ALA A 108 6.73 -14.11 -12.82
N SER A 109 5.83 -14.16 -13.80
CA SER A 109 5.34 -13.01 -14.57
C SER A 109 3.81 -13.02 -14.61
N PRO A 110 3.14 -11.86 -14.49
CA PRO A 110 3.71 -10.53 -14.25
C PRO A 110 4.14 -10.33 -12.79
N ARG A 111 5.17 -9.53 -12.55
CA ARG A 111 5.65 -9.16 -11.21
C ARG A 111 5.24 -7.72 -10.90
N MET A 112 4.66 -7.48 -9.72
CA MET A 112 4.44 -6.12 -9.24
C MET A 112 5.77 -5.52 -8.75
N HIS A 113 6.25 -4.46 -9.41
CA HIS A 113 7.55 -3.84 -9.09
C HIS A 113 7.47 -2.33 -8.86
N HIS A 114 6.28 -1.83 -8.56
CA HIS A 114 6.05 -0.43 -8.21
C HIS A 114 6.90 0.01 -7.00
N LYS A 115 7.26 1.30 -6.94
CA LYS A 115 7.71 1.97 -5.72
C LYS A 115 7.12 3.38 -5.73
N PHE A 116 5.91 3.53 -5.22
CA PHE A 116 5.32 4.87 -5.08
C PHE A 116 4.45 5.00 -3.83
N LEU A 117 4.35 6.24 -3.34
CA LEU A 117 3.36 6.69 -2.37
C LEU A 117 2.68 7.94 -2.92
N VAL A 118 1.35 7.95 -2.92
CA VAL A 118 0.53 9.13 -3.22
C VAL A 118 0.11 9.77 -1.92
N ARG A 119 0.40 11.06 -1.75
CA ARG A 119 -0.13 11.87 -0.67
C ARG A 119 -1.59 12.18 -0.95
N LEU A 120 -2.44 11.92 0.02
CA LEU A 120 -3.87 12.19 -0.03
C LEU A 120 -4.24 13.29 0.96
N ARG A 121 -5.15 14.15 0.51
CA ARG A 121 -5.95 15.04 1.36
C ARG A 121 -7.28 14.39 1.64
N GLN A 122 -7.70 14.37 2.90
CA GLN A 122 -8.99 13.81 3.30
C GLN A 122 -9.95 14.95 3.63
N THR A 123 -11.18 14.89 3.12
CA THR A 123 -12.22 15.86 3.49
C THR A 123 -13.45 15.13 3.96
N ALA A 124 -13.85 15.38 5.21
CA ALA A 124 -15.12 14.91 5.73
C ALA A 124 -16.27 15.60 4.98
N VAL A 125 -17.19 14.79 4.49
CA VAL A 125 -18.43 15.22 3.83
C VAL A 125 -19.58 14.72 4.70
N PRO A 126 -20.24 15.64 5.43
CA PRO A 126 -21.40 15.29 6.26
C PRO A 126 -22.49 14.63 5.42
N GLY A 127 -23.15 13.64 6.02
CA GLY A 127 -24.35 13.05 5.45
C GLY A 127 -25.45 14.09 5.27
N ASP A 128 -26.20 13.97 4.17
CA ASP A 128 -27.38 14.80 3.91
C ASP A 128 -28.67 13.99 4.13
N VAL A 129 -29.81 14.66 4.26
CA VAL A 129 -31.13 14.04 4.33
C VAL A 129 -31.75 14.05 2.93
N VAL A 130 -31.68 12.92 2.23
CA VAL A 130 -32.23 12.79 0.87
C VAL A 130 -33.50 11.96 0.92
N GLY A 131 -34.64 12.59 0.64
CA GLY A 131 -35.94 11.91 0.63
C GLY A 131 -36.39 11.38 2.00
N GLY A 132 -35.94 12.01 3.10
CA GLY A 132 -36.25 11.60 4.47
C GLY A 132 -35.39 10.46 5.03
N LEU A 133 -34.31 10.10 4.33
CA LEU A 133 -33.31 9.14 4.81
C LEU A 133 -32.02 9.89 5.14
N ASP A 134 -31.47 9.63 6.33
CA ASP A 134 -30.16 10.12 6.73
C ASP A 134 -29.07 9.35 5.98
N MET A 135 -28.32 10.06 5.13
CA MET A 135 -27.13 9.50 4.51
C MET A 135 -25.99 9.45 5.52
N ALA A 136 -25.13 8.44 5.42
CA ALA A 136 -23.95 8.34 6.28
C ALA A 136 -22.90 9.40 5.89
N ASP A 137 -22.17 9.90 6.89
CA ASP A 137 -20.96 10.68 6.68
C ASP A 137 -20.00 9.94 5.75
N SER A 138 -19.27 10.69 4.93
CA SER A 138 -18.31 10.15 3.98
C SER A 138 -17.02 10.95 3.98
N ILE A 139 -15.98 10.40 3.36
CA ILE A 139 -14.70 11.08 3.15
C ILE A 139 -14.44 11.12 1.65
N THR A 140 -13.99 12.27 1.15
CA THR A 140 -13.36 12.36 -0.16
C THR A 140 -11.85 12.28 -0.03
N LEU A 141 -11.23 11.51 -0.90
CA LEU A 141 -9.78 11.33 -0.99
C LEU A 141 -9.27 12.01 -2.26
N GLU A 142 -8.44 13.03 -2.11
CA GLU A 142 -7.87 13.76 -3.23
C GLU A 142 -6.35 13.62 -3.27
N ALA A 143 -5.82 13.25 -4.43
CA ALA A 143 -4.38 13.04 -4.63
C ALA A 143 -3.66 14.38 -4.86
N GLU A 144 -2.66 14.69 -4.03
CA GLU A 144 -1.95 15.97 -4.09
C GLU A 144 -0.58 15.88 -4.76
N SER A 145 0.16 14.82 -4.46
CA SER A 145 1.52 14.60 -4.95
C SER A 145 1.89 13.13 -4.85
N VAL A 146 2.93 12.73 -5.58
CA VAL A 146 3.42 11.36 -5.57
C VAL A 146 4.93 11.31 -5.36
N TRP A 147 5.36 10.49 -4.40
CA TRP A 147 6.73 10.00 -4.31
C TRP A 147 6.87 8.78 -5.23
N THR A 148 7.87 8.76 -6.10
CA THR A 148 8.14 7.60 -6.97
C THR A 148 9.62 7.52 -7.36
N GLY A 149 10.09 6.34 -7.73
CA GLY A 149 11.47 6.13 -8.16
C GLY A 149 11.87 4.65 -8.18
N SER A 150 13.18 4.40 -8.11
CA SER A 150 13.71 3.04 -8.01
C SER A 150 13.84 2.54 -6.56
N PHE A 151 13.85 3.46 -5.58
CA PHE A 151 14.12 3.16 -4.16
C PHE A 151 13.08 2.22 -3.54
N ASN A 152 13.51 1.00 -3.19
CA ASN A 152 12.70 0.07 -2.38
C ASN A 152 12.70 0.47 -0.90
N PHE A 153 11.64 0.15 -0.16
CA PHE A 153 11.47 0.58 1.24
C PHE A 153 12.11 -0.44 2.18
N THR A 154 13.39 -0.69 1.95
CA THR A 154 14.20 -1.69 2.63
C THR A 154 15.49 -1.05 3.14
N ARG A 155 16.06 -1.60 4.20
CA ARG A 155 17.34 -1.15 4.73
C ARG A 155 18.45 -1.34 3.69
N ASN A 156 18.44 -2.45 2.96
CA ASN A 156 19.43 -2.72 1.92
C ASN A 156 19.43 -1.65 0.81
N ALA A 157 18.28 -1.07 0.45
CA ALA A 157 18.20 -0.03 -0.57
C ALA A 157 18.99 1.24 -0.19
N THR A 158 19.27 1.47 1.09
CA THR A 158 20.13 2.59 1.55
C THR A 158 21.60 2.43 1.17
N PHE A 159 22.01 1.22 0.76
CA PHE A 159 23.35 0.89 0.27
C PHE A 159 23.40 0.71 -1.25
N SER A 160 22.31 1.03 -1.97
CA SER A 160 22.20 0.93 -3.42
C SER A 160 22.19 2.30 -4.10
N PHE A 161 22.56 2.34 -5.38
CA PHE A 161 22.34 3.51 -6.22
C PHE A 161 20.88 3.59 -6.65
N GLU A 162 20.11 4.38 -5.93
CA GLU A 162 18.67 4.54 -6.10
C GLU A 162 18.30 5.98 -6.38
N ASN A 163 17.16 6.20 -7.05
CA ASN A 163 16.56 7.52 -7.21
C ASN A 163 15.17 7.58 -6.59
N ALA A 164 14.73 8.80 -6.31
CA ALA A 164 13.34 9.12 -6.09
C ALA A 164 13.09 10.59 -6.45
N VAL A 165 11.85 10.87 -6.81
CA VAL A 165 11.33 12.21 -7.07
C VAL A 165 10.00 12.37 -6.35
N VAL A 166 9.72 13.59 -5.90
CA VAL A 166 8.37 13.99 -5.48
C VAL A 166 7.79 14.86 -6.58
N ILE A 167 6.67 14.46 -7.14
CA ILE A 167 5.97 15.17 -8.20
C ILE A 167 4.76 15.87 -7.58
N HIS A 168 4.77 17.19 -7.56
CA HIS A 168 3.70 18.04 -7.06
C HIS A 168 2.76 18.43 -8.21
N ASP A 169 2.03 17.45 -8.72
CA ASP A 169 1.01 17.63 -9.76
C ASP A 169 -0.16 16.70 -9.44
N ALA A 170 -1.33 17.28 -9.19
CA ALA A 170 -2.52 16.54 -8.76
C ALA A 170 -3.02 15.56 -9.83
N ALA A 171 -2.88 15.89 -11.12
CA ALA A 171 -3.32 15.00 -12.19
C ALA A 171 -2.39 13.77 -12.32
N ILE A 172 -1.09 13.98 -12.18
CA ILE A 172 -0.12 12.87 -12.13
C ILE A 172 -0.35 12.03 -10.88
N ALA A 173 -0.49 12.67 -9.71
CA ALA A 173 -0.76 11.98 -8.45
C ALA A 173 -2.05 11.16 -8.52
N HIS A 174 -3.10 11.69 -9.15
CA HIS A 174 -4.36 10.98 -9.35
C HIS A 174 -4.20 9.75 -10.26
N SER A 175 -3.35 9.82 -11.29
CA SER A 175 -3.07 8.66 -12.15
C SER A 175 -2.39 7.51 -11.36
N TYR A 176 -1.50 7.84 -10.42
CA TYR A 176 -0.95 6.85 -9.48
C TYR A 176 -1.98 6.34 -8.47
N PHE A 177 -2.94 7.17 -8.06
CA PHE A 177 -4.02 6.75 -7.18
C PHE A 177 -4.95 5.74 -7.87
N GLU A 178 -5.30 5.97 -9.14
CA GLU A 178 -6.04 4.99 -9.93
C GLU A 178 -5.26 3.68 -10.09
N GLU A 179 -3.94 3.76 -10.31
CA GLU A 179 -3.12 2.56 -10.40
C GLU A 179 -3.10 1.77 -9.09
N PHE A 180 -2.99 2.47 -7.95
CA PHE A 180 -3.18 1.84 -6.65
C PHE A 180 -4.53 1.11 -6.58
N SER A 181 -5.64 1.75 -6.99
CA SER A 181 -6.97 1.14 -6.99
C SER A 181 -7.05 -0.09 -7.89
N ARG A 182 -6.43 -0.08 -9.07
CA ARG A 182 -6.34 -1.25 -9.96
C ARG A 182 -5.58 -2.39 -9.28
N VAL A 183 -4.41 -2.11 -8.74
CA VAL A 183 -3.57 -3.13 -8.09
C VAL A 183 -4.25 -3.68 -6.83
N ALA A 184 -4.83 -2.80 -5.99
CA ALA A 184 -5.57 -3.18 -4.80
C ALA A 184 -6.79 -4.06 -5.13
N SER A 185 -7.46 -3.85 -6.26
CA SER A 185 -8.57 -4.70 -6.71
C SER A 185 -8.17 -6.16 -6.98
N LEU A 186 -6.89 -6.40 -7.29
CA LEU A 186 -6.29 -7.71 -7.54
C LEU A 186 -5.51 -8.24 -6.31
N SER A 187 -5.46 -7.46 -5.23
CA SER A 187 -4.70 -7.81 -4.04
C SER A 187 -5.50 -8.73 -3.11
N GLU A 188 -4.82 -9.36 -2.17
CA GLU A 188 -5.35 -10.24 -1.14
C GLU A 188 -4.73 -9.92 0.23
N PRO A 189 -5.33 -10.34 1.36
CA PRO A 189 -4.71 -10.20 2.67
C PRO A 189 -3.36 -10.93 2.77
N LEU A 190 -2.44 -10.41 3.58
CA LEU A 190 -1.18 -11.11 3.83
C LEU A 190 -1.38 -12.33 4.74
N ASP A 191 -0.85 -13.48 4.33
CA ASP A 191 -0.68 -14.63 5.21
C ASP A 191 0.76 -14.68 5.74
N TRP A 192 0.90 -14.34 7.02
CA TRP A 192 2.16 -14.31 7.76
C TRP A 192 2.63 -15.69 8.25
N THR A 193 1.79 -16.71 8.13
CA THR A 193 2.07 -18.07 8.64
C THR A 193 2.77 -18.93 7.61
N SER A 194 2.66 -18.58 6.33
CA SER A 194 3.35 -19.26 5.23
C SER A 194 4.38 -18.37 4.56
N ARG A 195 5.54 -18.94 4.25
CA ARG A 195 6.53 -18.30 3.37
C ARG A 195 6.02 -18.18 1.92
N TRP A 196 5.07 -19.04 1.55
CA TRP A 196 4.53 -19.16 0.20
C TRP A 196 3.03 -19.39 0.24
N VAL A 197 2.26 -18.41 -0.19
CA VAL A 197 0.80 -18.46 -0.19
C VAL A 197 0.36 -18.55 -1.64
N ALA A 198 -0.51 -19.50 -1.98
CA ALA A 198 -1.13 -19.51 -3.32
C ALA A 198 -1.95 -18.21 -3.47
N PRO A 199 -1.83 -17.45 -4.57
CA PRO A 199 -2.63 -16.25 -4.75
C PRO A 199 -4.10 -16.61 -4.91
N GLU A 200 -4.95 -15.79 -4.32
CA GLU A 200 -6.40 -15.81 -4.51
C GLU A 200 -6.73 -15.68 -6.01
N TRP A 201 -5.93 -14.92 -6.74
CA TRP A 201 -6.08 -14.68 -8.18
C TRP A 201 -4.94 -15.31 -8.98
N ARG A 202 -5.28 -16.00 -10.08
CA ARG A 202 -4.28 -16.42 -11.07
C ARG A 202 -3.94 -15.23 -11.97
N LEU A 203 -2.78 -14.60 -11.73
CA LEU A 203 -2.26 -13.49 -12.52
C LEU A 203 -1.29 -14.02 -13.58
N GLY A 204 -1.77 -14.22 -14.81
CA GLY A 204 -0.95 -14.75 -15.90
C GLY A 204 -0.73 -16.27 -15.85
N THR A 205 0.03 -16.77 -16.83
CA THR A 205 0.40 -18.19 -17.01
C THR A 205 1.87 -18.30 -17.32
#